data_AF-A0A0K9P1S4-F1
#
_entry.id   AF-A0A0K9P1S4-F1
#
_cell.length_a   1.000
_cell.length_b   1.000
_cell.length_c   1.000
_cell.angle_alpha   90.00
_cell.angle_beta   90.00
_cell.angle_gamma   90.00
#
_symmetry.space_group_name_H-M   'P 1'
#
loop_
_entity.id
_entity.type
_entity.pdbx_description
1 polymer ?
#
loop_
_entity_poly.entity_id
_entity_poly.type
_entity_poly.pdbx_seq_one_letter_code
_entity_poly.pdbx_strand_id
1 'polypeptide(L)'
;MNDLYVSLRFYMPATIDKRTTEKLPVILYFHGGGFCITKTTWFMYYQFYSRIATTCQAVVISVSTRLAPEHRLPSSIDDGYTALLWLRSLARSDKIDVLGDKLDFSRVFLMGDSSSGNLVYEVTARVGRDQENDCRFWSPLKLAGAIPVHPRFVRSYRSRSEMEGKEGPFLTLDMLDKLLALALPVGSTKDHPFTCPMGDAAPRLESLILPPMMICVADNDLMRDT
;
A
#
# COMPACT_ATOMS: atom_id res chain seq x y z
N MET A 1 -1.84 -22.64 -16.03
CA MET A 1 -1.63 -21.22 -15.75
C MET A 1 -2.89 -20.74 -15.07
N ASN A 2 -2.87 -20.52 -13.75
CA ASN A 2 -4.02 -19.91 -13.08
C ASN A 2 -3.94 -18.41 -13.36
N ASP A 3 -4.90 -17.89 -14.13
CA ASP A 3 -5.08 -16.44 -14.27
C ASP A 3 -5.41 -15.86 -12.89
N LEU A 4 -4.43 -15.22 -12.26
CA LEU A 4 -4.58 -14.61 -10.95
C LEU A 4 -5.20 -13.22 -11.14
N TYR A 5 -6.50 -13.12 -10.87
CA TYR A 5 -7.24 -11.86 -10.92
C TYR A 5 -7.03 -11.05 -9.63
N VAL A 6 -6.73 -9.76 -9.76
CA VAL A 6 -6.70 -8.80 -8.63
C VAL A 6 -8.06 -8.13 -8.51
N SER A 7 -8.75 -8.35 -7.39
CA SER A 7 -10.08 -7.75 -7.15
C SER A 7 -9.96 -6.36 -6.53
N LEU A 8 -10.68 -5.39 -7.11
CA LEU A 8 -10.70 -4.00 -6.65
C LEU A 8 -12.08 -3.64 -6.10
N ARG A 9 -12.11 -2.84 -5.03
CA ARG A 9 -13.36 -2.27 -4.51
C ARG A 9 -13.26 -0.74 -4.45
N PHE A 10 -14.25 -0.08 -5.06
CA PHE A 10 -14.30 1.36 -5.18
C PHE A 10 -15.19 1.97 -4.10
N TYR A 11 -14.71 3.07 -3.53
CA TYR A 11 -15.44 3.93 -2.61
C TYR A 11 -15.41 5.34 -3.17
N MET A 12 -16.58 5.87 -3.47
CA MET A 12 -16.75 7.20 -4.05
C MET A 12 -17.59 8.07 -3.09
N PRO A 13 -17.28 9.36 -2.95
CA PRO A 13 -18.11 10.26 -2.17
C PRO A 13 -19.51 10.36 -2.79
N ALA A 14 -20.55 10.41 -1.94
CA ALA A 14 -21.95 10.45 -2.40
C ALA A 14 -22.31 11.78 -3.11
N THR A 15 -21.61 12.86 -2.78
CA THR A 15 -21.83 14.22 -3.30
C THR A 15 -20.92 14.55 -4.49
N ILE A 16 -20.77 13.62 -5.43
CA ILE A 16 -20.34 14.05 -6.77
C ILE A 16 -21.54 14.77 -7.37
N ASP A 17 -21.54 16.11 -7.29
CA ASP A 17 -22.55 16.89 -7.99
C ASP A 17 -22.49 16.48 -9.47
N LYS A 18 -23.61 15.96 -9.98
CA LYS A 18 -23.70 15.51 -11.38
C LYS A 18 -23.47 16.64 -12.38
N ARG A 19 -23.42 17.90 -11.91
CA ARG A 19 -23.10 19.11 -12.68
C ARG A 19 -21.61 19.44 -12.68
N THR A 20 -20.82 18.88 -11.77
CA THR A 20 -19.37 19.10 -11.74
C THR A 20 -18.68 18.10 -12.65
N THR A 21 -17.92 18.60 -13.61
CA THR A 21 -17.02 17.81 -14.46
C THR A 21 -15.66 17.56 -13.80
N GLU A 22 -15.55 17.82 -12.49
CA GLU A 22 -14.27 17.78 -11.79
C GLU A 22 -13.86 16.34 -11.49
N LYS A 23 -12.67 15.97 -11.96
CA LYS A 23 -12.06 14.67 -11.70
C LYS A 23 -11.53 14.62 -10.27
N LEU A 24 -11.74 13.50 -9.59
CA LEU A 24 -11.36 13.30 -8.19
C LEU A 24 -9.97 12.65 -8.09
N PRO A 25 -9.14 13.02 -7.10
CA PRO A 25 -7.94 12.27 -6.75
C PRO A 25 -8.23 10.79 -6.52
N VAL A 26 -7.24 9.95 -6.80
CA VAL A 26 -7.34 8.50 -6.60
C VAL A 26 -6.43 8.07 -5.46
N ILE A 27 -6.97 7.33 -4.51
CA ILE A 27 -6.19 6.69 -3.43
C ILE A 27 -6.26 5.18 -3.65
N LEU A 28 -5.16 4.58 -4.11
CA LEU A 28 -5.03 3.13 -4.17
C LEU A 28 -4.61 2.63 -2.79
N TYR A 29 -5.49 1.89 -2.13
CA TYR A 29 -5.36 1.50 -0.74
C TYR A 29 -5.01 0.02 -0.56
N PHE A 30 -3.99 -0.24 0.26
CA PHE A 30 -3.55 -1.57 0.67
C PHE A 30 -3.85 -1.80 2.16
N HIS A 31 -4.64 -2.82 2.47
CA HIS A 31 -5.07 -3.08 3.84
C HIS A 31 -3.97 -3.74 4.68
N GLY A 32 -3.83 -3.35 5.95
CA GLY A 32 -2.96 -4.02 6.92
C GLY A 32 -3.42 -5.45 7.26
N GLY A 33 -2.75 -6.08 8.23
CA GLY A 33 -3.05 -7.45 8.66
C GLY A 33 -1.88 -8.42 8.61
N GLY A 34 -0.64 -7.93 8.73
CA GLY A 34 0.55 -8.78 8.74
C GLY A 34 0.74 -9.59 7.45
N PHE A 35 0.19 -9.13 6.33
CA PHE A 35 0.11 -9.84 5.05
C PHE A 35 -0.69 -11.16 5.05
N CYS A 36 -1.23 -11.58 6.19
CA CYS A 36 -1.88 -12.88 6.35
C CYS A 36 -3.38 -12.79 6.61
N ILE A 37 -3.85 -11.67 7.16
CA ILE A 37 -5.24 -11.54 7.61
C ILE A 37 -5.90 -10.26 7.09
N THR A 38 -7.20 -10.19 7.37
CA THR A 38 -8.13 -9.15 6.93
C THR A 38 -8.44 -9.18 5.42
N LYS A 39 -9.45 -8.42 5.01
CA LYS A 39 -9.86 -8.30 3.60
C LYS A 39 -10.54 -6.97 3.37
N THR A 40 -10.57 -6.55 2.11
CA THR A 40 -11.22 -5.31 1.62
C THR A 40 -12.71 -5.21 1.97
N THR A 41 -13.35 -6.34 2.31
CA THR A 41 -14.77 -6.39 2.65
C THR A 41 -15.08 -6.31 4.14
N TRP A 42 -14.07 -6.25 5.01
CA TRP A 42 -14.29 -6.11 6.45
C TRP A 42 -14.86 -4.74 6.83
N PHE A 43 -15.74 -4.76 7.83
CA PHE A 43 -16.51 -3.57 8.24
C PHE A 43 -15.62 -2.41 8.73
N MET A 44 -14.54 -2.70 9.47
CA MET A 44 -13.57 -1.68 9.91
C MET A 44 -12.99 -0.89 8.73
N TYR A 45 -12.64 -1.59 7.64
CA TYR A 45 -12.09 -0.98 6.45
C TYR A 45 -13.16 -0.24 5.65
N TYR A 46 -14.38 -0.78 5.56
CA TYR A 46 -15.50 -0.05 4.98
C TYR A 46 -15.70 1.32 5.65
N GLN A 47 -15.68 1.37 6.99
CA GLN A 47 -15.80 2.65 7.72
C GLN A 47 -14.62 3.58 7.43
N PHE A 48 -13.40 3.06 7.41
CA PHE A 48 -12.21 3.85 7.15
C PHE A 48 -12.18 4.43 5.73
N TYR A 49 -12.39 3.60 4.71
CA TYR A 49 -12.38 4.02 3.31
C TYR A 49 -13.50 5.02 3.00
N SER A 50 -14.68 4.80 3.56
CA SER A 50 -15.80 5.72 3.37
C SER A 50 -15.49 7.10 3.96
N ARG A 51 -14.84 7.17 5.13
CA ARG A 51 -14.42 8.44 5.75
C ARG A 51 -13.34 9.14 4.95
N ILE A 52 -12.36 8.41 4.42
CA ILE A 52 -11.32 8.99 3.56
C ILE A 52 -11.94 9.55 2.28
N ALA A 53 -12.79 8.76 1.61
CA ALA A 53 -13.41 9.16 0.35
C ALA A 53 -14.23 10.44 0.50
N THR A 54 -14.99 10.58 1.60
CA THR A 54 -15.80 11.78 1.86
C THR A 54 -14.98 12.96 2.36
N THR A 55 -14.01 12.75 3.26
CA THR A 55 -13.22 13.85 3.85
C THR A 55 -12.26 14.44 2.85
N CYS A 56 -11.58 13.59 2.07
CA CYS A 56 -10.59 14.01 1.08
C CYS A 56 -11.19 14.33 -0.29
N GLN A 57 -12.51 14.10 -0.48
CA GLN A 57 -13.18 14.16 -1.79
C GLN A 57 -12.38 13.38 -2.85
N ALA A 58 -12.13 12.10 -2.58
CA ALA A 58 -11.27 11.25 -3.39
C ALA A 58 -11.95 9.90 -3.66
N VAL A 59 -11.57 9.24 -4.75
CA VAL A 59 -11.95 7.84 -4.99
C VAL A 59 -10.94 6.95 -4.30
N VAL A 60 -11.39 6.16 -3.33
CA VAL A 60 -10.56 5.14 -2.67
C VAL A 60 -10.78 3.81 -3.39
N ILE A 61 -9.71 3.21 -3.88
CA ILE A 61 -9.70 1.92 -4.56
C ILE A 61 -8.96 0.95 -3.64
N SER A 62 -9.72 0.11 -2.93
CA SER A 62 -9.15 -0.91 -2.06
C SER A 62 -8.75 -2.13 -2.87
N VAL A 63 -7.47 -2.52 -2.78
CA VAL A 63 -6.89 -3.65 -3.53
C VAL A 63 -6.98 -4.91 -2.68
N SER A 64 -7.58 -5.96 -3.22
CA SER A 64 -7.65 -7.28 -2.56
C SER A 64 -6.40 -8.06 -2.90
N THR A 65 -5.33 -7.81 -2.15
CA THR A 65 -4.06 -8.50 -2.31
C THR A 65 -4.15 -9.94 -1.81
N ARG A 66 -3.44 -10.84 -2.46
CA ARG A 66 -3.27 -12.22 -1.99
C ARG A 66 -2.58 -12.24 -0.63
N LEU A 67 -3.01 -13.19 0.19
CA LEU A 67 -2.55 -13.33 1.58
C LEU A 67 -1.60 -14.51 1.71
N ALA A 68 -0.67 -14.37 2.63
CA ALA A 68 0.19 -15.45 3.08
C ALA A 68 -0.50 -16.27 4.19
N PRO A 69 -0.14 -17.54 4.40
CA PRO A 69 0.99 -18.26 3.80
C PRO A 69 0.75 -18.84 2.40
N GLU A 70 -0.50 -18.84 1.91
CA GLU A 70 -0.86 -19.41 0.60
C GLU A 70 -0.13 -18.69 -0.54
N HIS A 71 0.05 -17.38 -0.40
CA HIS A 71 0.76 -16.52 -1.33
C HIS A 71 1.72 -15.61 -0.58
N ARG A 72 2.89 -16.15 -0.23
CA ARG A 72 4.00 -15.40 0.39
C ARG A 72 4.42 -14.19 -0.45
N LEU A 73 5.07 -13.23 0.19
CA LEU A 73 5.74 -12.12 -0.48
C LEU A 73 6.71 -12.66 -1.54
N PRO A 74 6.79 -12.04 -2.74
CA PRO A 74 6.25 -10.72 -3.09
C PRO A 74 4.80 -10.67 -3.61
N SER A 75 4.01 -11.75 -3.50
CA SER A 75 2.68 -11.84 -4.15
C SER A 75 1.76 -10.62 -3.93
N SER A 76 1.67 -10.12 -2.69
CA SER A 76 0.83 -8.96 -2.37
C SER A 76 1.41 -7.63 -2.90
N ILE A 77 2.74 -7.50 -2.98
CA ILE A 77 3.42 -6.36 -3.62
C ILE A 77 3.13 -6.38 -5.13
N ASP A 78 3.19 -7.57 -5.75
CA ASP A 78 2.90 -7.75 -7.17
C ASP A 78 1.44 -7.42 -7.50
N ASP A 79 0.50 -7.75 -6.61
CA ASP A 79 -0.92 -7.40 -6.76
C ASP A 79 -1.12 -5.88 -6.68
N GLY A 80 -0.45 -5.21 -5.74
CA GLY A 80 -0.51 -3.75 -5.62
C GLY A 80 0.08 -3.04 -6.83
N TYR A 81 1.21 -3.54 -7.35
CA TYR A 81 1.83 -3.04 -8.57
C TYR A 81 0.95 -3.30 -9.80
N THR A 82 0.35 -4.48 -9.90
CA THR A 82 -0.62 -4.83 -10.96
C THR A 82 -1.83 -3.89 -10.96
N ALA A 83 -2.37 -3.57 -9.78
CA ALA A 83 -3.48 -2.62 -9.65
C ALA A 83 -3.09 -1.21 -10.12
N LEU A 84 -1.85 -0.76 -9.85
CA LEU A 84 -1.35 0.53 -10.33
C LEU A 84 -1.12 0.54 -11.86
N LEU A 85 -0.61 -0.56 -12.42
CA LEU A 85 -0.50 -0.73 -13.88
C LEU A 85 -1.87 -0.72 -14.57
N TRP A 86 -2.88 -1.32 -13.94
CA TRP A 86 -4.26 -1.25 -14.41
C TRP A 86 -4.80 0.19 -14.37
N LEU A 87 -4.54 0.96 -13.31
CA LEU A 87 -4.90 2.38 -13.29
C LEU A 87 -4.21 3.18 -14.40
N ARG A 88 -2.95 2.89 -14.67
CA ARG A 88 -2.21 3.51 -15.78
C ARG A 88 -2.81 3.14 -17.13
N SER A 89 -3.20 1.89 -17.35
CA SER A 89 -3.80 1.47 -18.62
C SER A 89 -5.17 2.14 -18.83
N LEU A 90 -5.96 2.30 -17.76
CA LEU A 90 -7.20 3.07 -17.79
C LEU A 90 -6.94 4.54 -18.15
N ALA A 91 -5.88 5.14 -17.60
CA ALA A 91 -5.47 6.52 -17.90
C ALA A 91 -5.06 6.74 -19.38
N ARG A 92 -4.59 5.68 -20.06
CA ARG A 92 -4.18 5.69 -21.47
C ARG A 92 -5.30 5.30 -22.44
N SER A 93 -6.43 4.81 -21.93
CA SER A 93 -7.54 4.34 -22.76
C SER A 93 -8.30 5.53 -23.35
N ASP A 94 -8.58 5.50 -24.65
CA ASP A 94 -9.52 6.42 -25.29
C ASP A 94 -10.99 6.06 -24.98
N LYS A 95 -11.22 4.85 -24.48
CA LYS A 95 -12.52 4.36 -24.00
C LYS A 95 -12.52 4.42 -22.49
N ILE A 96 -12.67 5.62 -21.98
CA ILE A 96 -12.87 5.83 -20.55
C ILE A 96 -14.33 5.50 -20.26
N ASP A 97 -14.56 4.55 -19.35
CA ASP A 97 -15.91 4.24 -18.87
C ASP A 97 -16.37 5.31 -17.86
N VAL A 98 -17.61 5.20 -17.36
CA VAL A 98 -18.19 6.13 -16.38
C VAL A 98 -17.31 6.31 -15.13
N LEU A 99 -16.45 5.34 -14.84
CA LEU A 99 -15.57 5.38 -13.69
C LEU A 99 -14.32 6.19 -13.98
N GLY A 100 -13.60 5.91 -15.07
CA GLY A 100 -12.36 6.63 -15.40
C GLY A 100 -12.58 8.12 -15.71
N ASP A 101 -13.78 8.52 -16.15
CA ASP A 101 -14.11 9.92 -16.41
C ASP A 101 -14.13 10.77 -15.13
N LYS A 102 -14.26 10.10 -13.99
CA LYS A 102 -14.27 10.71 -12.65
C LYS A 102 -12.91 10.68 -11.98
N LEU A 103 -11.92 10.00 -12.54
CA LEU A 103 -10.60 9.83 -11.91
C LEU A 103 -9.60 10.84 -12.46
N ASP A 104 -8.93 11.53 -11.55
CA ASP A 104 -7.79 12.38 -11.86
C ASP A 104 -6.50 11.59 -11.77
N PHE A 105 -6.06 11.05 -12.92
CA PHE A 105 -4.83 10.28 -13.02
C PHE A 105 -3.56 11.09 -12.76
N SER A 106 -3.63 12.42 -12.69
CA SER A 106 -2.49 13.27 -12.29
C SER A 106 -2.32 13.37 -10.77
N ARG A 107 -3.34 12.93 -10.00
CA ARG A 107 -3.40 12.96 -8.53
C ARG A 107 -3.69 11.56 -7.97
N VAL A 108 -2.79 10.61 -8.25
CA VAL A 108 -2.85 9.25 -7.69
C VAL A 108 -1.96 9.15 -6.45
N PHE A 109 -2.48 8.56 -5.38
CA PHE A 109 -1.78 8.33 -4.12
C PHE A 109 -1.80 6.85 -3.78
N LEU A 110 -0.70 6.34 -3.23
CA LEU A 110 -0.68 5.03 -2.58
C LEU A 110 -0.88 5.23 -1.07
N MET A 111 -1.73 4.44 -0.45
CA MET A 111 -1.95 4.49 0.99
C MET A 111 -2.08 3.07 1.54
N GLY A 112 -1.61 2.85 2.75
CA GLY A 112 -1.72 1.55 3.38
C GLY A 112 -1.28 1.58 4.81
N ASP A 113 -1.91 0.73 5.61
CA ASP A 113 -1.73 0.71 7.05
C ASP A 113 -0.94 -0.52 7.51
N SER A 114 -0.21 -0.39 8.61
CA SER A 114 0.47 -1.50 9.27
C SER A 114 1.42 -2.23 8.31
N SER A 115 1.26 -3.54 8.12
CA SER A 115 2.04 -4.35 7.16
C SER A 115 2.02 -3.76 5.75
N SER A 116 0.91 -3.17 5.34
CA SER A 116 0.77 -2.61 3.99
C SER A 116 1.40 -1.22 3.83
N GLY A 117 1.91 -0.61 4.90
CA GLY A 117 2.91 0.44 4.78
C GLY A 117 4.16 -0.03 4.04
N ASN A 118 4.54 -1.31 4.19
CA ASN A 118 5.61 -1.93 3.38
C ASN A 118 5.21 -2.03 1.90
N LEU A 119 3.96 -2.41 1.60
CA LEU A 119 3.47 -2.46 0.21
C LEU A 119 3.53 -1.08 -0.44
N VAL A 120 3.10 -0.04 0.27
CA VAL A 120 3.20 1.34 -0.22
C VAL A 120 4.65 1.66 -0.58
N TYR A 121 5.60 1.38 0.32
CA TYR A 121 7.02 1.62 0.07
C TYR A 121 7.55 0.82 -1.12
N GLU A 122 7.33 -0.48 -1.15
CA GLU A 122 7.83 -1.40 -2.18
C GLU A 122 7.26 -1.08 -3.57
N VAL A 123 5.96 -0.82 -3.68
CA VAL A 123 5.32 -0.43 -4.94
C VAL A 123 5.83 0.94 -5.39
N THR A 124 6.01 1.88 -4.47
CA THR A 124 6.57 3.21 -4.79
C THR A 124 8.02 3.11 -5.28
N ALA A 125 8.85 2.29 -4.65
CA ALA A 125 10.22 2.05 -5.07
C ALA A 125 10.28 1.38 -6.47
N ARG A 126 9.35 0.48 -6.80
CA ARG A 126 9.19 -0.07 -8.16
C ARG A 126 8.84 1.02 -9.18
N VAL A 127 7.89 1.90 -8.84
CA VAL A 127 7.52 3.04 -9.69
C VAL A 127 8.75 3.91 -9.99
N GLY A 128 9.55 4.22 -8.98
CA GLY A 128 10.79 4.99 -9.12
C GLY A 128 11.79 4.35 -10.07
N ARG A 129 12.02 3.03 -9.95
CA ARG A 129 12.88 2.27 -10.86
C ARG A 129 12.37 2.28 -12.30
N ASP A 130 11.06 2.18 -12.49
CA ASP A 130 10.48 2.29 -13.83
C ASP A 130 10.70 3.69 -14.43
N GLN A 131 10.61 4.76 -13.62
CA GLN A 131 10.86 6.14 -14.05
C GLN A 131 12.34 6.43 -14.36
N GLU A 132 13.25 5.80 -13.63
CA GLU A 132 14.68 5.86 -13.90
C GLU A 132 15.00 5.26 -15.28
N ASN A 133 14.36 4.14 -15.63
CA ASN A 133 14.53 3.47 -16.92
C ASN A 133 13.79 4.19 -18.07
N ASP A 134 12.56 4.65 -17.84
CA ASP A 134 11.76 5.42 -18.79
C ASP A 134 10.92 6.47 -18.03
N CYS A 135 11.36 7.73 -18.09
CA CYS A 135 10.72 8.83 -17.39
C CYS A 135 9.26 9.07 -17.78
N ARG A 136 8.82 8.54 -18.93
CA ARG A 136 7.43 8.61 -19.41
C ARG A 136 6.66 7.32 -19.21
N PHE A 137 7.26 6.29 -18.59
CA PHE A 137 6.59 5.01 -18.38
C PHE A 137 5.21 5.23 -17.76
N TRP A 138 5.13 5.91 -16.61
CA TRP A 138 3.85 6.09 -15.92
C TRP A 138 2.86 7.04 -16.58
N SER A 139 3.28 7.87 -17.55
CA SER A 139 2.41 8.83 -18.22
C SER A 139 1.18 8.17 -18.88
N PRO A 140 -0.03 8.78 -18.77
CA PRO A 140 -0.33 10.07 -18.12
C PRO A 140 -0.61 9.96 -16.62
N LEU A 141 -0.52 8.76 -16.03
CA LEU A 141 -0.66 8.57 -14.59
C LEU A 141 0.55 9.18 -13.86
N LYS A 142 0.27 9.94 -12.81
CA LYS A 142 1.28 10.47 -11.90
C LYS A 142 1.01 9.98 -10.49
N LEU A 143 1.99 9.29 -9.91
CA LEU A 143 2.03 9.03 -8.49
C LEU A 143 2.41 10.33 -7.76
N ALA A 144 1.41 11.01 -7.22
CA ALA A 144 1.52 12.32 -6.59
C ALA A 144 2.04 12.26 -5.15
N GLY A 145 1.87 11.12 -4.48
CA GLY A 145 2.38 10.91 -3.14
C GLY A 145 2.12 9.49 -2.62
N ALA A 146 2.77 9.15 -1.51
CA ALA A 146 2.54 7.89 -0.81
C ALA A 146 2.38 8.11 0.70
N ILE A 147 1.49 7.34 1.30
CA ILE A 147 1.00 7.55 2.67
C ILE A 147 1.03 6.22 3.45
N PRO A 148 2.20 5.79 3.96
CA PRO A 148 2.29 4.69 4.91
C PRO A 148 1.76 5.13 6.28
N VAL A 149 0.74 4.44 6.77
CA VAL A 149 0.15 4.70 8.10
C VAL A 149 0.65 3.63 9.07
N HIS A 150 1.36 4.05 10.11
CA HIS A 150 2.05 3.22 11.10
C HIS A 150 2.70 1.99 10.43
N PRO A 151 3.63 2.23 9.48
CA PRO A 151 4.20 1.17 8.65
C PRO A 151 4.93 0.15 9.51
N ARG A 152 4.77 -1.13 9.16
CA ARG A 152 5.41 -2.23 9.89
C ARG A 152 6.78 -2.57 9.31
N PHE A 153 7.69 -1.61 9.32
CA PHE A 153 9.09 -1.90 9.02
C PHE A 153 9.69 -2.66 10.21
N VAL A 154 10.47 -3.71 9.93
CA VAL A 154 10.98 -4.63 10.94
C VAL A 154 12.35 -5.12 10.54
N ARG A 155 13.17 -5.47 11.54
CA ARG A 155 14.50 -6.06 11.38
C ARG A 155 14.70 -7.19 12.37
N SER A 156 15.81 -7.91 12.27
CA SER A 156 16.10 -9.06 13.13
C SER A 156 16.20 -8.70 14.61
N TYR A 157 16.83 -7.58 14.94
CA TYR A 157 16.95 -7.06 16.30
C TYR A 157 15.80 -6.12 16.66
N ARG A 158 15.42 -6.10 17.93
CA ARG A 158 14.34 -5.26 18.44
C ARG A 158 14.80 -3.81 18.60
N SER A 159 13.96 -2.88 18.16
CA SER A 159 14.06 -1.47 18.47
C SER A 159 13.72 -1.19 19.94
N ARG A 160 13.96 0.04 20.39
CA ARG A 160 13.65 0.46 21.75
C ARG A 160 12.14 0.38 22.04
N SER A 161 11.30 0.88 21.14
CA SER A 161 9.84 0.77 21.27
C SER A 161 9.35 -0.67 21.32
N GLU A 162 9.99 -1.61 20.62
CA GLU A 162 9.64 -3.03 20.73
C GLU A 162 10.00 -3.61 22.10
N MET A 163 11.15 -3.23 22.68
CA MET A 163 11.60 -3.76 23.98
C MET A 163 10.88 -3.14 25.18
N GLU A 164 10.59 -1.84 25.13
CA GLU A 164 9.97 -1.09 26.23
C GLU A 164 8.44 -0.99 26.10
N GLY A 165 7.92 -1.20 24.89
CA GLY A 165 6.51 -1.05 24.56
C GLY A 165 5.62 -2.10 25.21
N LYS A 166 4.37 -1.73 25.48
CA LYS A 166 3.38 -2.65 26.05
C LYS A 166 2.65 -3.37 24.93
N GLU A 167 2.73 -4.70 24.94
CA GLU A 167 1.93 -5.54 24.05
C GLU A 167 0.43 -5.35 24.34
N GLY A 168 -0.37 -5.34 23.28
CA GLY A 168 -1.81 -5.11 23.36
C GLY A 168 -2.61 -6.30 22.86
N PRO A 169 -3.94 -6.31 23.06
CA PRO A 169 -4.80 -7.39 22.59
C PRO A 169 -4.84 -7.51 21.06
N PHE A 170 -4.46 -6.46 20.34
CA PHE A 170 -4.41 -6.45 18.88
C PHE A 170 -3.05 -6.83 18.30
N LEU A 171 -1.99 -6.75 19.09
CA LEU A 171 -0.64 -7.01 18.62
C LEU A 171 0.32 -7.35 19.78
N THR A 172 0.99 -8.49 19.63
CA THR A 172 2.17 -8.88 20.39
C THR A 172 3.37 -9.04 19.45
N LEU A 173 4.59 -9.03 19.98
CA LEU A 173 5.82 -9.31 19.25
C LEU A 173 5.88 -10.75 18.75
N ASP A 174 5.33 -11.70 19.51
CA ASP A 174 5.18 -13.10 19.09
C ASP A 174 4.24 -13.24 17.87
N MET A 175 3.09 -12.53 17.90
CA MET A 175 2.19 -12.48 16.75
C MET A 175 2.87 -11.86 15.54
N LEU A 176 3.63 -10.76 15.72
CA LEU A 176 4.39 -10.13 14.65
C LEU A 176 5.39 -11.11 14.02
N ASP A 177 6.21 -11.80 14.83
CA ASP A 177 7.21 -12.74 14.34
C ASP A 177 6.57 -13.89 13.57
N LYS A 178 5.45 -14.44 14.07
CA LYS A 178 4.71 -15.51 13.40
C LYS A 178 4.12 -15.05 12.06
N LEU A 179 3.50 -13.88 12.02
CA LEU A 179 2.96 -13.30 10.78
C LEU A 179 4.07 -13.09 9.75
N LEU A 180 5.22 -12.55 10.15
CA LEU A 180 6.37 -12.37 9.25
C LEU A 180 6.94 -13.71 8.76
N ALA A 181 7.05 -14.71 9.63
CA ALA A 181 7.50 -16.04 9.25
C ALA A 181 6.56 -16.75 8.26
N LEU A 182 5.25 -16.45 8.33
CA LEU A 182 4.27 -16.92 7.35
C LEU A 182 4.30 -16.11 6.06
N ALA A 183 4.59 -14.81 6.12
CA ALA A 183 4.54 -13.87 5.01
C ALA A 183 5.78 -13.88 4.11
N LEU A 184 6.97 -13.88 4.71
CA LEU A 184 8.23 -13.79 3.98
C LEU A 184 8.53 -15.06 3.17
N PRO A 185 9.40 -14.99 2.15
CA PRO A 185 9.84 -16.18 1.42
C PRO A 185 10.44 -17.23 2.37
N VAL A 186 10.24 -18.51 2.08
CA VAL A 186 10.74 -19.61 2.93
C VAL A 186 12.26 -19.50 3.08
N GLY A 187 12.76 -19.61 4.31
CA GLY A 187 14.18 -19.47 4.63
C GLY A 187 14.67 -18.03 4.80
N SER A 188 13.79 -17.03 4.61
CA SER A 188 14.13 -15.62 4.86
C SER A 188 14.14 -15.29 6.35
N THR A 189 14.89 -14.25 6.69
CA THR A 189 14.88 -13.63 8.02
C THR A 189 14.08 -12.32 7.99
N LYS A 190 13.88 -11.70 9.17
CA LYS A 190 13.26 -10.38 9.27
C LYS A 190 14.07 -9.26 8.59
N ASP A 191 15.32 -9.50 8.23
CA ASP A 191 16.17 -8.56 7.48
C ASP A 191 15.94 -8.60 5.96
N HIS A 192 14.94 -9.36 5.51
CA HIS A 192 14.56 -9.39 4.10
C HIS A 192 14.07 -7.99 3.65
N PRO A 193 14.51 -7.46 2.50
CA PRO A 193 14.26 -6.07 2.10
C PRO A 193 12.78 -5.69 2.01
N PHE A 194 11.89 -6.63 1.66
CA PHE A 194 10.43 -6.40 1.62
C PHE A 194 9.81 -5.87 2.92
N THR A 195 10.44 -6.14 4.07
CA THR A 195 9.94 -5.66 5.37
C THR A 195 10.99 -4.88 6.16
N CYS A 196 12.26 -4.94 5.73
CA CYS A 196 13.40 -4.27 6.35
C CYS A 196 14.04 -3.29 5.35
N PRO A 197 13.40 -2.15 5.04
CA PRO A 197 13.96 -1.18 4.08
C PRO A 197 15.20 -0.46 4.62
N MET A 198 15.50 -0.58 5.92
CA MET A 198 16.69 -0.04 6.56
C MET A 198 17.85 -1.04 6.67
N GLY A 199 17.64 -2.30 6.27
CA GLY A 199 18.65 -3.35 6.34
C GLY A 199 19.65 -3.29 5.19
N ASP A 200 20.82 -3.92 5.36
CA ASP A 200 21.91 -3.90 4.37
C ASP A 200 21.51 -4.52 3.01
N ALA A 201 20.51 -5.39 3.00
CA ALA A 201 19.99 -6.01 1.78
C ALA A 201 19.04 -5.10 0.98
N ALA A 202 18.59 -3.99 1.56
CA ALA A 202 17.71 -3.03 0.90
C ALA A 202 18.51 -1.98 0.10
N PRO A 203 17.96 -1.46 -1.01
CA PRO A 203 18.54 -0.31 -1.69
C PRO A 203 18.64 0.89 -0.77
N ARG A 204 19.72 1.68 -0.92
CA ARG A 204 19.88 2.93 -0.17
C ARG A 204 18.77 3.92 -0.53
N LEU A 205 18.21 4.61 0.47
CA LEU A 205 17.11 5.54 0.26
C LEU A 205 17.47 6.64 -0.75
N GLU A 206 18.72 7.12 -0.75
CA GLU A 206 19.23 8.15 -1.66
C GLU A 206 19.27 7.70 -3.12
N SER A 207 19.25 6.39 -3.38
CA SER A 207 19.20 5.82 -4.73
C SER A 207 17.77 5.68 -5.27
N LEU A 208 16.75 5.87 -4.43
CA LEU A 208 15.36 5.67 -4.82
C LEU A 208 14.71 6.97 -5.29
N ILE A 209 14.05 6.91 -6.44
CA ILE A 209 13.15 7.96 -6.90
C ILE A 209 11.80 7.76 -6.22
N LEU A 210 11.53 8.53 -5.18
CA LEU A 210 10.27 8.47 -4.42
C LEU A 210 9.45 9.76 -4.62
N PRO A 211 8.11 9.68 -4.70
CA PRO A 211 7.24 10.84 -4.62
C PRO A 211 7.26 11.41 -3.18
N PRO A 212 6.65 12.58 -2.94
CA PRO A 212 6.42 13.06 -1.57
C PRO A 212 5.73 12.00 -0.69
N MET A 213 6.29 11.78 0.50
CA MET A 213 5.79 10.79 1.47
C MET A 213 5.20 11.48 2.69
N MET A 214 4.02 11.04 3.12
CA MET A 214 3.46 11.38 4.44
C MET A 214 3.45 10.11 5.30
N ILE A 215 4.42 9.99 6.20
CA ILE A 215 4.52 8.84 7.11
C ILE A 215 3.82 9.20 8.42
N CYS A 216 2.78 8.45 8.76
CA CYS A 216 2.08 8.60 10.04
C CYS A 216 2.61 7.56 11.02
N VAL A 217 3.01 7.94 12.23
CA VAL A 217 3.49 7.01 13.26
C VAL A 217 2.68 7.23 14.54
N ALA A 218 2.16 6.15 15.13
CA ALA A 218 1.42 6.21 16.39
C ALA A 218 2.39 6.14 17.58
N ASP A 219 2.17 6.99 18.59
CA ASP A 219 3.10 7.17 19.72
C ASP A 219 3.26 5.90 20.59
N ASN A 220 2.19 5.10 20.71
CA ASN A 220 2.17 3.85 21.46
C ASN A 220 2.31 2.59 20.58
N ASP A 221 2.84 2.72 19.36
CA ASP A 221 3.08 1.57 18.48
C ASP A 221 4.37 0.84 18.87
N LEU A 222 4.36 -0.49 18.90
CA LEU A 222 5.56 -1.30 19.17
C LEU A 222 6.65 -1.04 18.11
N MET A 223 6.27 -0.68 16.87
CA MET A 223 7.22 -0.39 15.78
C MET A 223 7.34 1.12 15.52
N ARG A 224 7.23 1.94 16.56
CA ARG A 224 7.46 3.39 16.44
C ARG A 224 8.90 3.72 16.04
N ASP A 225 9.87 3.02 16.61
CA ASP A 225 11.30 3.34 16.48
C ASP A 225 12.02 2.53 15.37
N THR A 226 11.27 1.77 14.58
CA THR A 226 11.82 0.92 13.50
C THR A 226 12.05 1.69 12.23
#